data_AF-A0A1W9MZQ2-F1
#
_entry.id   AF-A0A1W9MZQ2-F1
#
_cell.length_a   1.000
_cell.length_b   1.000
_cell.length_c   1.000
_cell.angle_alpha   90.00
_cell.angle_beta   90.00
_cell.angle_gamma   90.00
#
_symmetry.space_group_name_H-M   'P 1'
#
loop_
_entity.id
_entity.type
_entity.pdbx_description
1 polymer ?
#
loop_
_entity_poly.entity_id
_entity_poly.type
_entity_poly.pdbx_seq_one_letter_code
_entity_poly.pdbx_strand_id
1 'polypeptide(L)'
;MSYNNVGNIYKAMGEGNKALEFFEKSLKVRQDLVSKEPQRSDFRVDLAISCWNMFNICPGEDEIKWLTQAKNILQPMREAGLLHAQLEQLWGYVKEALEKRGASV
;
A
#
# COMPACT_ATOMS: atom_id res chain seq x y z
N MET A 1 5.15 18.39 2.98
CA MET A 1 5.26 17.45 1.84
C MET A 1 5.41 16.05 2.40
N SER A 2 4.60 15.08 1.96
CA SER A 2 4.75 13.68 2.38
C SER A 2 5.80 12.98 1.51
N TYR A 3 6.47 11.95 2.06
CA TYR A 3 7.43 11.15 1.30
C TYR A 3 6.82 10.53 0.03
N ASN A 4 5.51 10.19 0.04
CA ASN A 4 4.78 9.74 -1.15
C ASN A 4 4.77 10.79 -2.27
N ASN A 5 4.59 12.07 -1.96
CA ASN A 5 4.56 13.12 -2.98
C ASN A 5 5.95 13.28 -3.63
N VAL A 6 7.00 13.16 -2.84
CA VAL A 6 8.38 13.20 -3.33
C VAL A 6 8.69 11.98 -4.20
N GLY A 7 8.28 10.79 -3.78
CA GLY A 7 8.39 9.58 -4.59
C GLY A 7 7.67 9.70 -5.94
N ASN A 8 6.45 10.29 -5.95
CA ASN A 8 5.69 10.54 -7.18
C ASN A 8 6.40 11.52 -8.12
N ILE A 9 7.05 12.55 -7.59
CA ILE A 9 7.84 13.51 -8.38
C ILE A 9 9.01 12.79 -9.05
N TYR A 10 9.78 12.01 -8.29
CA TYR A 10 10.90 11.26 -8.88
C TYR A 10 10.44 10.19 -9.89
N LYS A 11 9.28 9.55 -9.66
CA LYS A 11 8.65 8.66 -10.63
C LYS A 11 8.35 9.40 -11.94
N ALA A 12 7.73 10.58 -11.86
CA ALA A 12 7.41 11.39 -13.04
C ALA A 12 8.67 11.88 -13.78
N MET A 13 9.79 12.00 -13.08
CA MET A 13 11.11 12.32 -13.66
C MET A 13 11.83 11.10 -14.26
N GLY A 14 11.26 9.89 -14.17
CA GLY A 14 11.91 8.65 -14.63
C GLY A 14 13.00 8.13 -13.69
N GLU A 15 13.17 8.74 -12.51
CA GLU A 15 14.17 8.36 -11.52
C GLU A 15 13.64 7.27 -10.58
N GLY A 16 13.42 6.07 -11.13
CA GLY A 16 12.80 4.93 -10.42
C GLY A 16 13.48 4.57 -9.09
N ASN A 17 14.81 4.58 -9.03
CA ASN A 17 15.56 4.26 -7.81
C ASN A 17 15.33 5.28 -6.69
N LYS A 18 15.29 6.58 -7.01
CA LYS A 18 14.99 7.61 -6.01
C LYS A 18 13.53 7.56 -5.60
N ALA A 19 12.62 7.31 -6.55
CA ALA A 19 11.22 7.10 -6.25
C ALA A 19 11.05 5.98 -5.23
N LEU A 20 11.68 4.82 -5.47
CA LEU A 20 11.68 3.67 -4.56
C LEU A 20 12.15 4.04 -3.15
N GLU A 21 13.31 4.70 -3.02
CA GLU A 21 13.85 5.13 -1.72
C GLU A 21 12.83 5.97 -0.92
N PHE A 22 12.14 6.91 -1.58
CA PHE A 22 11.15 7.76 -0.91
C PHE A 22 9.87 7.00 -0.56
N PHE A 23 9.42 6.05 -1.39
CA PHE A 23 8.29 5.21 -1.04
C PHE A 23 8.61 4.24 0.10
N GLU A 24 9.83 3.69 0.18
CA GLU A 24 10.28 2.87 1.32
C GLU A 24 10.30 3.67 2.63
N LYS A 25 10.80 4.92 2.60
CA LYS A 25 10.74 5.82 3.76
C LYS A 25 9.30 6.10 4.20
N SER A 26 8.40 6.34 3.24
CA SER A 26 6.97 6.53 3.51
C SER A 26 6.34 5.29 4.16
N LEU A 27 6.65 4.12 3.62
CA LEU A 27 6.17 2.83 4.12
C LEU A 27 6.60 2.62 5.57
N LYS A 28 7.89 2.85 5.88
CA LYS A 28 8.43 2.67 7.24
C LYS A 28 7.74 3.58 8.27
N VAL A 29 7.45 4.83 7.90
CA VAL A 29 6.71 5.76 8.77
C VAL A 29 5.28 5.25 9.02
N ARG A 30 4.59 4.79 7.97
CA ARG A 30 3.22 4.28 8.11
C ARG A 30 3.16 2.97 8.91
N GLN A 31 4.15 2.10 8.78
CA GLN A 31 4.29 0.90 9.60
C GLN A 31 4.44 1.25 11.09
N ASP A 32 5.32 2.20 11.42
CA ASP A 32 5.51 2.67 12.80
C ASP A 32 4.23 3.29 13.38
N LEU A 33 3.48 4.06 12.58
CA LEU A 33 2.18 4.62 13.00
C LEU A 33 1.15 3.52 13.29
N VAL A 34 1.05 2.50 12.43
CA VAL A 34 0.13 1.36 12.65
C VAL A 34 0.55 0.54 13.88
N SER A 35 1.86 0.37 14.12
CA SER A 35 2.35 -0.31 15.32
C SER A 35 2.01 0.45 16.61
N LYS A 36 2.02 1.78 16.58
CA LYS A 36 1.68 2.63 17.73
C LYS A 36 0.17 2.74 17.96
N GLU A 37 -0.62 2.81 16.89
CA GLU A 37 -2.07 3.00 16.95
C GLU A 37 -2.80 1.99 16.03
N PRO A 38 -2.81 0.69 16.38
CA PRO A 38 -3.32 -0.38 15.50
C PRO A 38 -4.83 -0.30 15.23
N GLN A 39 -5.59 0.45 16.03
CA GLN A 39 -7.03 0.61 15.88
C GLN A 39 -7.43 1.76 14.95
N ARG A 40 -6.48 2.59 14.51
CA ARG A 40 -6.77 3.72 13.62
C ARG A 40 -6.93 3.24 12.18
N SER A 41 -8.16 3.30 11.69
CA SER A 41 -8.49 2.94 10.30
C SER A 41 -7.74 3.81 9.29
N ASP A 42 -7.57 5.11 9.55
CA ASP A 42 -6.85 6.03 8.67
C ASP A 42 -5.42 5.55 8.40
N PHE A 43 -4.66 5.22 9.46
CA PHE A 43 -3.26 4.78 9.34
C PHE A 43 -3.11 3.46 8.61
N ARG A 44 -4.06 2.54 8.82
CA ARG A 44 -4.08 1.24 8.16
C ARG A 44 -4.38 1.38 6.66
N VAL A 45 -5.38 2.19 6.30
CA VAL A 45 -5.66 2.46 4.88
C VAL A 45 -4.50 3.20 4.23
N ASP A 46 -3.92 4.17 4.92
CA ASP A 46 -2.73 4.85 4.46
C ASP A 46 -1.57 3.88 4.18
N LEU A 47 -1.32 2.93 5.07
CA LEU A 47 -0.31 1.90 4.86
C LEU A 47 -0.62 1.06 3.62
N ALA A 48 -1.88 0.63 3.45
CA ALA A 48 -2.31 -0.15 2.29
C ALA A 48 -2.19 0.63 0.96
N ILE A 49 -2.48 1.93 0.95
CA ILE A 49 -2.28 2.80 -0.23
C ILE A 49 -0.79 2.86 -0.59
N SER A 50 0.10 2.86 0.39
CA SER A 50 1.54 2.88 0.13
C SER A 50 2.02 1.56 -0.48
N CYS A 51 1.49 0.43 -0.01
CA CYS A 51 1.70 -0.86 -0.67
C CYS A 51 1.19 -0.86 -2.12
N TRP A 52 0.02 -0.28 -2.38
CA TRP A 52 -0.50 -0.12 -3.75
C TRP A 52 0.38 0.76 -4.63
N ASN A 53 0.96 1.82 -4.09
CA ASN A 53 1.90 2.66 -4.84
C ASN A 53 3.20 1.93 -5.15
N MET A 54 3.75 1.17 -4.20
CA MET A 54 4.94 0.32 -4.41
C MET A 54 4.71 -0.69 -5.55
N PHE A 55 3.54 -1.34 -5.52
CA PHE A 55 3.08 -2.23 -6.57
C PHE A 55 3.08 -1.56 -7.96
N ASN A 56 2.63 -0.31 -8.07
CA ASN A 56 2.59 0.43 -9.34
C ASN A 56 3.95 0.97 -9.83
N ILE A 57 5.02 0.81 -9.05
CA ILE A 57 6.33 1.41 -9.32
C ILE A 57 7.39 0.36 -9.58
N CYS A 58 7.28 -0.80 -8.93
CA CYS A 58 8.18 -1.93 -9.12
C CYS A 58 7.46 -3.05 -9.87
N PRO A 59 7.30 -2.95 -11.21
CA PRO A 59 6.85 -4.10 -11.97
C PRO A 59 7.95 -5.18 -11.95
N GLY A 60 7.66 -6.37 -11.43
CA GLY A 60 8.64 -7.45 -11.22
C GLY A 60 8.29 -8.48 -10.13
N GLU A 61 9.27 -9.27 -9.70
CA GLU A 61 9.11 -10.41 -8.78
C GLU A 61 8.47 -10.07 -7.41
N ASP A 62 8.55 -8.81 -6.99
CA ASP A 62 8.00 -8.32 -5.71
C ASP A 62 6.56 -7.79 -5.80
N GLU A 63 5.91 -7.79 -6.97
CA GLU A 63 4.54 -7.27 -7.13
C GLU A 63 3.52 -7.96 -6.20
N ILE A 64 3.60 -9.29 -6.11
CA ILE A 64 2.69 -10.09 -5.29
C ILE A 64 2.89 -9.76 -3.81
N LYS A 65 4.13 -9.54 -3.36
CA LYS A 65 4.46 -9.19 -1.97
C LYS A 65 3.71 -7.93 -1.52
N TRP A 66 3.69 -6.89 -2.36
CA TRP A 66 3.01 -5.64 -2.04
C TRP A 66 1.49 -5.79 -1.98
N LEU A 67 0.92 -6.55 -2.91
CA LEU A 67 -0.51 -6.87 -2.91
C LEU A 67 -0.91 -7.71 -1.69
N THR A 68 -0.11 -8.71 -1.32
CA THR A 68 -0.32 -9.52 -0.11
C THR A 68 -0.25 -8.68 1.15
N GLN A 69 0.72 -7.76 1.26
CA GLN A 69 0.78 -6.84 2.40
C GLN A 69 -0.46 -5.95 2.49
N ALA A 70 -0.90 -5.36 1.38
CA ALA A 70 -2.12 -4.55 1.33
C ALA A 70 -3.35 -5.38 1.76
N LYS A 71 -3.48 -6.60 1.24
CA LYS A 71 -4.55 -7.53 1.63
C LYS A 71 -4.55 -7.82 3.13
N ASN A 72 -3.39 -8.16 3.70
CA ASN A 72 -3.26 -8.48 5.13
C ASN A 72 -3.59 -7.30 6.05
N ILE A 73 -3.48 -6.06 5.56
CA ILE A 73 -3.90 -4.87 6.30
C ILE A 73 -5.41 -4.68 6.20
N LEU A 74 -5.96 -4.78 4.98
CA LEU A 74 -7.37 -4.44 4.68
C LEU A 74 -8.35 -5.54 5.12
N GLN A 75 -7.99 -6.81 4.96
CA GLN A 75 -8.87 -7.93 5.31
C GLN A 75 -9.32 -7.87 6.78
N PRO A 76 -8.41 -7.73 7.78
CA PRO A 76 -8.85 -7.62 9.17
C PRO A 76 -9.57 -6.30 9.46
N MET A 77 -9.38 -5.24 8.67
CA MET A 77 -10.20 -4.01 8.83
C MET A 77 -11.66 -4.30 8.51
N ARG A 78 -11.89 -5.00 7.41
CA ARG A 78 -13.23 -5.36 6.92
C ARG A 78 -13.92 -6.33 7.87
N GLU A 79 -13.20 -7.38 8.29
CA GLU A 79 -13.71 -8.36 9.25
C GLU A 79 -14.02 -7.74 10.62
N ALA A 80 -13.22 -6.78 11.07
CA ALA A 80 -13.47 -6.03 12.31
C ALA A 80 -14.55 -4.94 12.18
N GLY A 81 -15.14 -4.74 10.99
CA GLY A 81 -16.15 -3.71 10.75
C GLY A 81 -15.62 -2.27 10.82
N LEU A 82 -14.32 -2.06 10.65
CA LEU A 82 -13.74 -0.71 10.64
C LEU A 82 -14.16 0.04 9.38
N LEU A 83 -14.73 1.23 9.57
CA LEU A 83 -15.19 2.07 8.46
C LEU A 83 -14.10 3.03 8.00
N HIS A 84 -13.89 3.06 6.69
CA HIS A 84 -13.09 4.09 6.02
C HIS A 84 -13.54 4.23 4.57
N ALA A 85 -13.62 5.46 4.06
CA ALA A 85 -14.21 5.76 2.75
C ALA A 85 -13.56 5.00 1.57
N GLN A 86 -12.25 4.73 1.68
CA GLN A 86 -11.46 4.09 0.63
C GLN A 86 -11.25 2.59 0.82
N LEU A 87 -11.73 2.00 1.93
CA LEU A 87 -11.44 0.61 2.29
C LEU A 87 -11.92 -0.38 1.23
N GLU A 88 -13.20 -0.32 0.87
CA GLU A 88 -13.81 -1.27 -0.07
C GLU A 88 -13.26 -1.12 -1.49
N GLN A 89 -13.03 0.12 -1.93
CA GLN A 89 -12.43 0.39 -3.23
C GLN A 89 -11.01 -0.18 -3.32
N LEU A 90 -10.17 0.08 -2.31
CA LEU A 90 -8.79 -0.40 -2.28
C LEU A 90 -8.72 -1.92 -2.17
N TRP A 91 -9.63 -2.52 -1.39
CA TRP A 91 -9.78 -3.97 -1.32
C TRP A 91 -10.10 -4.57 -2.69
N GLY A 92 -11.04 -3.97 -3.42
CA GLY A 92 -11.39 -4.39 -4.78
C GLY A 92 -10.18 -4.39 -5.71
N TYR A 93 -9.41 -3.30 -5.73
CA TYR A 93 -8.20 -3.21 -6.56
C TYR A 93 -7.13 -4.25 -6.20
N VAL A 94 -6.87 -4.44 -4.91
CA VAL A 94 -5.88 -5.41 -4.44
C VAL A 94 -6.31 -6.83 -4.79
N LYS A 95 -7.59 -7.15 -4.60
CA LYS A 95 -8.16 -8.47 -4.92
C LYS A 95 -8.07 -8.77 -6.41
N GLU A 96 -8.52 -7.86 -7.26
CA GLU A 96 -8.48 -8.02 -8.71
C GLU A 96 -7.04 -8.15 -9.23
N ALA A 97 -6.12 -7.38 -8.66
CA ALA A 97 -4.69 -7.45 -9.01
C ALA A 97 -4.04 -8.78 -8.60
N LEU A 98 -4.47 -9.40 -7.51
CA LEU A 98 -4.02 -10.74 -7.08
C LEU A 98 -4.60 -11.84 -7.99
N GLU A 99 -5.90 -11.75 -8.31
CA GLU A 99 -6.59 -12.69 -9.20
C GLU A 99 -5.92 -12.77 -10.57
N LYS A 100 -5.61 -11.61 -11.17
CA LYS A 100 -4.91 -11.51 -12.46
C LYS A 100 -3.52 -12.16 -12.47
N ARG A 101 -2.90 -12.33 -11.29
CA ARG A 101 -1.57 -12.93 -11.12
C ARG A 101 -1.62 -14.40 -10.72
N GLY A 102 -2.80 -15.01 -10.64
CA GLY A 102 -2.96 -16.41 -10.23
C GLY A 102 -2.63 -16.67 -8.76
N ALA A 103 -2.52 -15.62 -7.94
CA ALA A 103 -2.31 -15.76 -6.50
C ALA A 103 -3.66 -16.07 -5.82
N SER A 104 -3.69 -17.07 -4.94
CA SER A 104 -4.92 -17.47 -4.24
C SER A 104 -5.49 -16.31 -3.41
N VAL A 105 -6.74 -15.96 -3.72
CA VAL A 105 -7.54 -14.90 -3.08
C VAL A 105 -8.08 -15.32 -1.74
#